data_AF-A0A7C4EZE5-F1
#
_entry.id   AF-A0A7C4EZE5-F1
#
_cell.length_a   1.000
_cell.length_b   1.000
_cell.length_c   1.000
_cell.angle_alpha   90.00
_cell.angle_beta   90.00
_cell.angle_gamma   90.00
#
_symmetry.space_group_name_H-M   'P 1'
#
loop_
_entity.id
_entity.type
_entity.pdbx_description
1 polymer ?
#
loop_
_entity_poly.entity_id
_entity_poly.type
_entity_poly.pdbx_seq_one_letter_code
_entity_poly.pdbx_strand_id
1 'polypeptide(L)'
;TVTRGIDAYFICHICYGAFEFIYPEMLRLPVDNFDLEMSNSDLDLVELFRVHPFTKDLSFGVVDVHSHAVEDVETIVKRIRKALEVLHPEQLWIDPDCGLKTRSREEAVGKLKNMVEATRRVRSELG
;
A
#
# COMPACT_ATOMS: atom_id res chain seq x y z
N THR A 1 18.32 3.81 17.50
CA THR A 1 17.58 3.16 16.40
C THR A 1 18.33 3.42 15.12
N VAL A 2 18.10 2.61 14.09
CA VAL A 2 18.81 2.71 12.80
C VAL A 2 18.57 4.05 12.07
N THR A 3 17.50 4.76 12.41
CA THR A 3 17.11 6.06 11.83
C THR A 3 17.52 7.28 12.66
N ARG A 4 18.17 7.08 13.83
CA ARG A 4 18.43 8.17 14.78
C ARG A 4 19.41 9.20 14.23
N GLY A 5 19.03 10.48 14.29
CA GLY A 5 19.90 11.61 13.95
C GLY A 5 20.02 11.86 12.44
N ILE A 6 19.17 11.22 11.64
CA ILE A 6 19.10 11.40 10.20
C ILE A 6 17.79 12.12 9.89
N ASP A 7 17.89 13.25 9.20
CA ASP A 7 16.74 14.01 8.70
C ASP A 7 16.33 13.46 7.33
N ALA A 8 15.54 12.38 7.36
CA ALA A 8 15.00 11.72 6.18
C ALA A 8 13.65 11.10 6.49
N TYR A 9 12.84 10.91 5.45
CA TYR A 9 11.61 10.14 5.54
C TYR A 9 11.90 8.66 5.33
N PHE A 10 11.52 7.82 6.31
CA PHE A 10 11.86 6.41 6.35
C PHE A 10 10.67 5.54 5.98
N ILE A 11 10.86 4.69 4.98
CA ILE A 11 9.89 3.70 4.53
C ILE A 11 10.42 2.31 4.89
N CYS A 12 9.55 1.46 5.45
CA CYS A 12 9.83 0.04 5.64
C CYS A 12 8.88 -0.79 4.80
N HIS A 13 9.41 -1.42 3.74
CA HIS A 13 8.68 -2.43 3.00
C HIS A 13 8.71 -3.78 3.74
N ILE A 14 7.55 -4.42 3.89
CA ILE A 14 7.41 -5.74 4.53
C ILE A 14 6.58 -6.63 3.60
N CYS A 15 7.24 -7.57 2.93
CA CYS A 15 6.62 -8.41 1.90
C CYS A 15 5.46 -9.26 2.45
N TYR A 16 5.66 -9.89 3.61
CA TYR A 16 4.66 -10.78 4.20
C TYR A 16 4.75 -10.74 5.72
N GLY A 17 3.64 -11.02 6.39
CA GLY A 17 3.63 -11.19 7.82
C GLY A 17 2.24 -11.52 8.35
N ALA A 18 2.21 -12.25 9.46
CA ALA A 18 1.01 -12.39 10.28
C ALA A 18 0.88 -11.15 11.17
N PHE A 19 0.56 -10.02 10.54
CA PHE A 19 0.56 -8.69 11.16
C PHE A 19 -0.38 -8.62 12.37
N GLU A 20 -1.46 -9.41 12.37
CA GLU A 20 -2.41 -9.55 13.48
C GLU A 20 -1.75 -9.90 14.82
N PHE A 21 -0.59 -10.57 14.82
CA PHE A 21 0.12 -10.94 16.06
C PHE A 21 1.08 -9.86 16.56
N ILE A 22 1.49 -8.93 15.69
CA ILE A 22 2.44 -7.87 16.04
C ILE A 22 1.78 -6.48 16.08
N TYR A 23 0.54 -6.38 15.64
CA TYR A 23 -0.27 -5.17 15.70
C TYR A 23 -0.85 -4.98 17.11
N PRO A 24 -0.87 -3.77 17.68
CA PRO A 24 -0.42 -2.50 17.09
C PRO A 24 1.07 -2.20 17.31
N GLU A 25 1.83 -3.07 17.98
CA GLU A 25 3.20 -2.77 18.42
C GLU A 25 4.19 -2.53 17.28
N MET A 26 3.93 -3.08 16.09
CA MET A 26 4.71 -2.76 14.89
C MET A 26 4.79 -1.26 14.62
N LEU A 27 3.75 -0.48 14.96
CA LEU A 27 3.72 0.97 14.76
C LEU A 27 4.79 1.71 15.59
N ARG A 28 5.42 1.04 16.56
CA ARG A 28 6.54 1.60 17.34
C ARG A 28 7.87 1.57 16.59
N LEU A 29 7.96 0.86 15.45
CA LEU A 29 9.17 0.87 14.64
C LEU A 29 9.50 2.31 14.18
N PRO A 30 10.77 2.71 14.20
CA PRO A 30 11.18 4.11 14.03
C PRO A 30 11.25 4.48 12.54
N VAL A 31 10.14 4.31 11.84
CA VAL A 31 9.92 4.64 10.42
C VAL A 31 8.67 5.50 10.27
N ASP A 32 8.55 6.24 9.18
CA ASP A 32 7.43 7.16 8.92
C ASP A 32 6.31 6.47 8.13
N ASN A 33 6.68 5.53 7.26
CA ASN A 33 5.77 4.80 6.38
C ASN A 33 6.01 3.29 6.44
N PHE A 34 4.91 2.54 6.42
CA PHE A 34 4.95 1.10 6.14
C PHE A 34 4.44 0.83 4.73
N ASP A 35 5.24 0.12 3.96
CA ASP A 35 4.90 -0.35 2.62
C ASP A 35 4.57 -1.84 2.74
N LEU A 36 3.28 -2.17 2.54
CA LEU A 36 2.72 -3.49 2.81
C LEU A 36 2.07 -4.09 1.57
N GLU A 37 2.27 -5.39 1.38
CA GLU A 37 1.59 -6.19 0.35
C GLU A 37 0.12 -6.41 0.73
N MET A 38 -0.77 -5.66 0.10
CA MET A 38 -2.21 -5.64 0.44
C MET A 38 -3.06 -6.31 -0.65
N SER A 39 -2.60 -6.31 -1.89
CA SER A 39 -3.42 -6.73 -3.02
C SER A 39 -3.57 -8.25 -3.14
N ASN A 40 -2.58 -9.00 -2.63
CA ASN A 40 -2.53 -10.47 -2.59
C ASN A 40 -3.09 -11.07 -1.29
N SER A 41 -3.43 -10.24 -0.30
CA SER A 41 -3.94 -10.68 1.02
C SER A 41 -5.44 -10.38 1.19
N ASP A 42 -6.18 -10.22 0.09
CA ASP A 42 -7.60 -9.82 0.08
C ASP A 42 -7.93 -8.59 0.96
N LEU A 43 -6.92 -7.76 1.24
CA LEU A 43 -7.00 -6.57 2.09
C LEU A 43 -7.32 -6.88 3.57
N ASP A 44 -6.95 -8.06 4.07
CA ASP A 44 -7.31 -8.57 5.41
C ASP A 44 -6.92 -7.63 6.58
N LEU A 45 -5.87 -6.79 6.42
CA LEU A 45 -5.44 -5.87 7.47
C LEU A 45 -6.38 -4.66 7.67
N VAL A 46 -7.27 -4.40 6.71
CA VAL A 46 -8.23 -3.27 6.80
C VAL A 46 -9.09 -3.38 8.05
N GLU A 47 -9.49 -4.59 8.44
CA GLU A 47 -10.30 -4.81 9.65
C GLU A 47 -9.51 -4.57 10.94
N LEU A 48 -8.21 -4.89 10.96
CA LEU A 48 -7.34 -4.56 12.11
C LEU A 48 -7.23 -3.05 12.33
N PHE A 49 -7.17 -2.28 11.24
CA PHE A 49 -7.09 -0.81 11.30
C PHE A 49 -8.38 -0.17 11.84
N ARG A 50 -9.51 -0.88 11.80
CA ARG A 50 -10.76 -0.43 12.45
C ARG A 50 -10.73 -0.59 13.97
N VAL A 51 -10.04 -1.62 14.47
CA VAL A 51 -9.97 -1.93 15.91
C VAL A 51 -8.94 -1.04 16.61
N HIS A 52 -7.76 -0.91 16.02
CA HIS A 52 -6.76 0.09 16.44
C HIS A 52 -6.41 0.95 15.22
N PRO A 53 -6.48 2.29 15.33
CA PRO A 53 -6.17 3.16 14.20
C PRO A 53 -4.70 3.04 13.75
N PHE A 54 -4.48 3.03 12.44
CA PHE A 54 -3.15 3.16 11.86
C PHE A 54 -2.66 4.60 12.03
N THR A 55 -1.52 4.80 12.70
CA THR A 55 -1.04 6.13 13.13
C THR A 55 0.09 6.69 12.30
N LYS A 56 0.46 6.00 11.22
CA LYS A 56 1.57 6.35 10.32
C LYS A 56 1.09 6.46 8.88
N ASP A 57 1.99 6.81 7.98
CA ASP A 57 1.70 6.71 6.57
C ASP A 57 1.77 5.24 6.15
N LEU A 58 0.95 4.88 5.16
CA LEU A 58 0.87 3.53 4.62
C LEU A 58 0.99 3.57 3.10
N SER A 59 2.01 2.92 2.56
CA SER A 59 2.04 2.53 1.15
C SER A 59 1.27 1.23 0.99
N PHE A 60 0.18 1.32 0.25
CA PHE A 60 -0.83 0.29 0.13
C PHE A 60 -0.73 -0.34 -1.26
N GLY A 61 -0.20 -1.56 -1.30
CA GLY A 61 -0.08 -2.33 -2.53
C GLY A 61 -1.43 -2.57 -3.19
N VAL A 62 -1.64 -2.00 -4.38
CA VAL A 62 -2.91 -2.15 -5.14
C VAL A 62 -2.76 -2.97 -6.41
N VAL A 63 -1.54 -3.39 -6.74
CA VAL A 63 -1.19 -4.20 -7.92
C VAL A 63 -0.44 -5.45 -7.45
N ASP A 64 -0.92 -6.62 -7.85
CA ASP A 64 -0.30 -7.90 -7.55
C ASP A 64 0.87 -8.10 -8.51
N VAL A 65 2.09 -8.06 -7.97
CA VAL A 65 3.32 -8.25 -8.74
C VAL A 65 3.68 -9.71 -8.96
N HIS A 66 2.97 -10.65 -8.33
CA HIS A 66 3.09 -12.10 -8.53
C HIS A 66 2.26 -12.58 -9.72
N SER A 67 1.19 -11.86 -10.07
CA SER A 67 0.40 -12.12 -11.29
C SER A 67 0.95 -11.43 -12.55
N HIS A 68 0.94 -12.17 -13.67
CA HIS A 68 1.28 -11.63 -15.00
C HIS A 68 0.14 -10.81 -15.61
N ALA A 69 -1.06 -10.92 -15.06
CA ALA A 69 -2.21 -10.14 -15.52
C ALA A 69 -2.03 -8.67 -15.17
N VAL A 70 -2.35 -7.77 -16.12
CA VAL A 70 -2.45 -6.33 -15.84
C VAL A 70 -3.86 -6.06 -15.31
N GLU A 71 -3.98 -5.62 -14.07
CA GLU A 71 -5.25 -5.26 -13.44
C GLU A 71 -5.89 -4.10 -14.20
N ASP A 72 -7.21 -4.18 -14.39
CA ASP A 72 -7.97 -3.07 -14.94
C ASP A 72 -8.08 -1.92 -13.92
N VAL A 73 -8.36 -0.72 -14.44
CA VAL A 73 -8.46 0.50 -13.63
C VAL A 73 -9.55 0.40 -12.56
N GLU A 74 -10.70 -0.24 -12.84
CA GLU A 74 -11.80 -0.34 -11.87
C GLU A 74 -11.43 -1.22 -10.68
N THR A 75 -10.68 -2.31 -10.92
CA THR A 75 -10.15 -3.17 -9.86
C THR A 75 -9.24 -2.37 -8.92
N ILE A 76 -8.33 -1.57 -9.46
CA ILE A 76 -7.43 -0.74 -8.66
C ILE A 76 -8.22 0.35 -7.91
N VAL A 77 -9.18 1.02 -8.55
CA VAL A 77 -10.06 2.02 -7.90
C VAL A 77 -10.78 1.42 -6.69
N LYS A 78 -11.31 0.19 -6.82
CA LYS A 78 -11.99 -0.50 -5.69
C LYS A 78 -11.03 -0.75 -4.53
N ARG A 79 -9.80 -1.19 -4.79
CA ARG A 79 -8.77 -1.41 -3.77
C ARG A 79 -8.41 -0.11 -3.04
N ILE A 80 -8.19 0.98 -3.78
CA ILE A 80 -7.91 2.31 -3.19
C ILE A 80 -9.08 2.76 -2.30
N ARG A 81 -10.32 2.65 -2.79
CA ARG A 81 -11.51 3.03 -2.00
C ARG A 81 -11.62 2.21 -0.71
N LYS A 82 -11.27 0.93 -0.74
CA LYS A 82 -11.29 0.08 0.45
C LYS A 82 -10.29 0.56 1.50
N ALA A 83 -9.09 0.98 1.09
CA ALA A 83 -8.10 1.58 1.99
C ALA A 83 -8.63 2.89 2.62
N LEU A 84 -9.31 3.73 1.83
CA LEU A 84 -9.91 4.98 2.30
C LEU A 84 -11.11 4.80 3.27
N GLU A 85 -11.65 3.59 3.41
CA GLU A 85 -12.66 3.31 4.45
C GLU A 85 -12.07 3.30 5.87
N VAL A 86 -10.75 3.21 6.01
CA VAL A 86 -10.05 3.06 7.28
C VAL A 86 -8.83 3.97 7.46
N LEU A 87 -8.34 4.59 6.38
CA LEU A 87 -7.21 5.52 6.40
C LEU A 87 -7.63 6.90 5.95
N HIS A 88 -7.00 7.93 6.51
CA HIS A 88 -7.14 9.28 5.99
C HIS A 88 -6.39 9.42 4.64
N PRO A 89 -6.93 10.17 3.66
CA PRO A 89 -6.29 10.34 2.36
C PRO A 89 -4.84 10.81 2.43
N GLU A 90 -4.51 11.63 3.42
CA GLU A 90 -3.17 12.21 3.61
C GLU A 90 -2.14 11.17 4.05
N GLN A 91 -2.58 10.05 4.64
CA GLN A 91 -1.72 8.96 5.10
C GLN A 91 -1.50 7.89 4.02
N LEU A 92 -2.29 7.90 2.94
CA LEU A 92 -2.35 6.80 1.98
C LEU A 92 -1.46 7.05 0.75
N TRP A 93 -0.49 6.16 0.57
CA TRP A 93 0.38 6.11 -0.60
C TRP A 93 -0.02 4.91 -1.46
N ILE A 94 0.03 5.07 -2.78
CA ILE A 94 -0.38 4.03 -3.73
C ILE A 94 0.82 3.51 -4.51
N ASP A 95 1.07 2.21 -4.41
CA ASP A 95 2.18 1.51 -5.04
C ASP A 95 1.80 0.07 -5.45
N PRO A 96 2.69 -0.65 -6.15
CA PRO A 96 2.57 -2.10 -6.33
C PRO A 96 2.89 -2.84 -5.03
N ASP A 97 2.41 -4.08 -4.89
CA ASP A 97 2.72 -4.92 -3.72
C ASP A 97 4.23 -5.02 -3.44
N CYS A 98 5.06 -5.21 -4.46
CA CYS A 98 6.52 -5.28 -4.28
C CYS A 98 7.26 -4.81 -5.55
N GLY A 99 8.57 -5.05 -5.60
CA GLY A 99 9.41 -4.73 -6.76
C GLY A 99 9.01 -5.50 -8.02
N LEU A 100 8.98 -4.80 -9.16
CA LEU A 100 8.56 -5.35 -10.46
C LEU A 100 9.64 -6.16 -11.21
N LYS A 101 10.71 -6.60 -10.52
CA LYS A 101 11.87 -7.28 -11.16
C LYS A 101 11.47 -8.54 -11.92
N THR A 102 10.42 -9.23 -11.47
CA THR A 102 9.92 -10.49 -12.03
C THR A 102 8.87 -10.30 -13.13
N ARG A 103 8.55 -9.05 -13.50
CA ARG A 103 7.61 -8.71 -14.58
C ARG A 103 8.36 -8.35 -15.86
N SER A 104 7.71 -8.59 -16.99
CA SER A 104 8.18 -8.03 -18.25
C SER A 104 8.04 -6.50 -18.21
N ARG A 105 8.80 -5.79 -19.06
CA ARG A 105 8.69 -4.33 -19.16
C ARG A 105 7.29 -3.90 -19.60
N GLU A 106 6.66 -4.68 -20.48
CA GLU A 106 5.30 -4.42 -20.97
C GLU A 106 4.27 -4.56 -19.84
N GLU A 107 4.35 -5.65 -19.08
CA GLU A 107 3.51 -5.89 -17.89
C GLU A 107 3.67 -4.77 -16.86
N ALA A 108 4.91 -4.43 -16.52
CA ALA A 108 5.24 -3.38 -15.55
C ALA A 108 4.67 -2.02 -15.97
N VAL A 109 4.87 -1.64 -17.23
CA VAL A 109 4.34 -0.36 -17.76
C VAL A 109 2.82 -0.37 -17.78
N GLY A 110 2.19 -1.48 -18.18
CA GLY A 110 0.73 -1.62 -18.18
C GLY A 110 0.13 -1.46 -16.78
N LYS A 111 0.67 -2.21 -15.81
CA LYS A 111 0.27 -2.14 -14.40
C LYS A 111 0.40 -0.73 -13.83
N LEU A 112 1.56 -0.09 -14.02
CA LEU A 112 1.81 1.26 -13.51
C LEU A 112 0.93 2.33 -14.17
N LYS A 113 0.65 2.21 -15.47
CA LYS A 113 -0.28 3.12 -16.16
C LYS A 113 -1.69 3.05 -15.56
N ASN A 114 -2.22 1.85 -15.39
CA ASN A 114 -3.55 1.65 -14.82
C ASN A 114 -3.61 2.10 -13.36
N MET A 115 -2.53 1.87 -12.59
CA MET A 115 -2.41 2.33 -11.21
C MET A 115 -2.45 3.85 -11.10
N VAL A 116 -1.67 4.56 -11.91
CA VAL A 116 -1.66 6.03 -11.90
C VAL A 116 -3.02 6.59 -12.34
N GLU A 117 -3.66 5.98 -13.34
CA GLU A 117 -5.00 6.39 -13.80
C GLU A 117 -6.06 6.22 -12.70
N ALA A 118 -6.09 5.05 -12.04
CA ALA A 118 -6.98 4.78 -10.92
C ALA A 118 -6.78 5.79 -9.77
N THR A 119 -5.52 6.05 -9.39
CA THR A 119 -5.18 7.02 -8.34
C THR A 119 -5.65 8.43 -8.69
N ARG A 120 -5.47 8.87 -9.94
CA ARG A 120 -5.94 10.20 -10.39
C ARG A 120 -7.46 10.32 -10.31
N ARG A 121 -8.17 9.27 -10.72
CA ARG A 121 -9.64 9.24 -10.65
C ARG A 121 -10.12 9.35 -9.22
N VAL A 122 -9.62 8.50 -8.31
CA VAL A 122 -10.02 8.57 -6.90
C VAL A 122 -9.66 9.93 -6.30
N ARG A 123 -8.47 10.45 -6.59
CA ARG A 123 -8.06 11.78 -6.10
C ARG A 123 -9.01 12.89 -6.54
N SER A 124 -9.51 12.86 -7.78
CA SER A 124 -10.47 13.86 -8.27
C SER A 124 -11.82 13.84 -7.54
N GLU A 125 -12.15 12.74 -6.87
CA GLU A 125 -13.38 12.57 -6.09
C GLU A 125 -13.24 13.11 -4.65
N LEU A 126 -12.00 13.36 -4.18
CA LEU A 126 -11.71 13.76 -2.81
C LEU A 126 -11.68 15.28 -2.58
N GLY A 127 -11.73 16.09 -3.65
CA GLY A 127 -11.68 17.56 -3.59
C GLY A 127 -10.26 18.11 -3.64
#